data_AF-A0A951B054-F1
#
_entry.id   AF-A0A951B054-F1
#
_cell.length_a   1.000
_cell.length_b   1.000
_cell.length_c   1.000
_cell.angle_alpha   90.00
_cell.angle_beta   90.00
_cell.angle_gamma   90.00
#
_symmetry.space_group_name_H-M   'P 1'
#
loop_
_entity.id
_entity.type
_entity.pdbx_description
1 polymer ?
#
loop_
_entity_poly.entity_id
_entity_poly.type
_entity_poly.pdbx_seq_one_letter_code
_entity_poly.pdbx_strand_id
1 'polypeptide(L)'
;MPHTANTDIRQLVTAQRNRLGDLVETLDDAAWNRLSLCAGWRVRDVVAHCTQSNVATPWRLTAELITSGFSLTARNERWVAARRQHDRSTVLTEYRATADQLAVPAAELPYALVEVVIHGYDIARCAPAFDQDPSRRRNTAETAATPGG
;
A
#
# COMPACT_ATOMS: atom_id res chain seq x y z
N MET A 1 -1.14 -27.61 -15.58
CA MET A 1 0.04 -27.07 -14.87
C MET A 1 -0.39 -25.97 -13.87
N PRO A 2 -1.15 -26.28 -12.80
CA PRO A 2 -1.60 -25.26 -11.83
C PRO A 2 -0.49 -24.80 -10.87
N HIS A 3 0.56 -25.60 -10.70
CA HIS A 3 1.65 -25.29 -9.75
C HIS A 3 2.53 -24.13 -10.25
N THR A 4 2.84 -24.08 -11.54
CA THR A 4 3.65 -23.01 -12.15
C THR A 4 2.95 -21.65 -12.09
N ALA A 5 1.66 -21.61 -12.45
CA ALA A 5 0.87 -20.36 -12.39
C ALA A 5 0.78 -19.78 -10.97
N ASN A 6 0.66 -20.63 -9.94
CA ASN A 6 0.66 -20.17 -8.55
C ASN A 6 2.03 -19.62 -8.11
N THR A 7 3.12 -20.23 -8.58
CA THR A 7 4.48 -19.72 -8.35
C THR A 7 4.66 -18.34 -9.00
N ASP A 8 4.18 -18.17 -10.24
CA ASP A 8 4.24 -16.90 -10.96
C ASP A 8 3.46 -15.79 -10.23
N ILE A 9 2.23 -16.08 -9.78
CA ILE A 9 1.42 -15.09 -9.04
C ILE A 9 2.07 -14.73 -7.70
N ARG A 10 2.61 -15.71 -6.97
CA ARG A 10 3.34 -15.43 -5.71
C ARG A 10 4.51 -14.49 -5.94
N GLN A 11 5.31 -14.72 -6.97
CA GLN A 11 6.42 -13.84 -7.33
C GLN A 11 5.93 -12.44 -7.70
N LEU A 12 4.82 -12.33 -8.45
CA LEU A 12 4.20 -11.04 -8.76
C LEU A 12 3.72 -10.30 -7.51
N VAL A 13 3.06 -10.97 -6.57
CA VAL A 13 2.61 -10.36 -5.30
C VAL A 13 3.81 -9.79 -4.55
N THR A 14 4.85 -10.60 -4.35
CA THR A 14 6.07 -10.17 -3.66
C THR A 14 6.76 -9.00 -4.38
N ALA A 15 6.86 -9.05 -5.72
CA ALA A 15 7.45 -7.97 -6.49
C ALA A 15 6.65 -6.65 -6.36
N GLN A 16 5.31 -6.72 -6.41
CA GLN A 16 4.47 -5.53 -6.25
C GLN A 16 4.55 -4.95 -4.83
N ARG A 17 4.61 -5.80 -3.80
CA ARG A 17 4.76 -5.34 -2.41
C ARG A 17 6.10 -4.64 -2.19
N ASN A 18 7.18 -5.20 -2.73
CA ASN A 18 8.49 -4.56 -2.64
C ASN A 18 8.53 -3.20 -3.35
N ARG A 19 7.97 -3.12 -4.58
CA ARG A 19 7.82 -1.85 -5.30
C ARG A 19 6.97 -0.82 -4.55
N LEU A 20 5.90 -1.27 -3.90
CA LEU A 20 5.08 -0.37 -3.08
C LEU A 20 5.87 0.14 -1.88
N GLY A 21 6.68 -0.71 -1.23
CA GLY A 21 7.60 -0.27 -0.18
C GLY A 21 8.57 0.81 -0.68
N ASP A 22 9.14 0.62 -1.87
CA ASP A 22 10.07 1.59 -2.49
C ASP A 22 9.36 2.93 -2.74
N LEU A 23 8.14 2.88 -3.27
CA LEU A 23 7.32 4.08 -3.47
C LEU A 23 7.03 4.79 -2.14
N VAL A 24 6.61 4.06 -1.10
CA VAL A 24 6.25 4.64 0.21
C VAL A 24 7.45 5.36 0.84
N GLU A 25 8.65 4.83 0.66
CA GLU A 25 9.89 5.43 1.14
C GLU A 25 10.18 6.80 0.51
N THR A 26 9.71 7.04 -0.72
CA THR A 26 9.88 8.33 -1.43
C THR A 26 8.85 9.40 -1.07
N LEU A 27 7.78 9.04 -0.35
CA LEU A 27 6.72 9.99 -0.03
C LEU A 27 7.23 11.07 0.93
N ASP A 28 6.81 12.32 0.73
CA ASP A 28 6.99 13.38 1.71
C ASP A 28 5.83 13.39 2.74
N ASP A 29 5.93 14.23 3.77
CA ASP A 29 4.90 14.31 4.82
C ASP A 29 3.54 14.77 4.29
N ALA A 30 3.54 15.57 3.22
CA ALA A 30 2.31 16.04 2.59
C ALA A 30 1.59 14.90 1.86
N ALA A 31 2.31 14.09 1.08
CA ALA A 31 1.78 12.91 0.41
C ALA A 31 1.35 11.84 1.42
N TRP A 32 2.16 11.60 2.46
CA TRP A 32 1.87 10.64 3.53
C TRP A 32 0.56 10.92 4.27
N ASN A 33 0.24 12.20 4.48
CA ASN A 33 -0.97 12.64 5.18
C ASN A 33 -2.15 12.97 4.26
N ARG A 34 -1.98 12.88 2.94
CA ARG A 34 -3.03 13.15 1.95
C ARG A 34 -4.13 12.09 2.00
N LEU A 35 -5.39 12.49 1.77
CA LEU A 35 -6.49 11.56 1.56
C LEU A 35 -6.28 10.70 0.30
N SER A 36 -6.46 9.40 0.45
CA SER A 36 -6.40 8.40 -0.63
C SER A 36 -7.74 8.31 -1.39
N LEU A 37 -7.88 7.37 -2.34
CA LEU A 37 -9.20 7.03 -2.91
C LEU A 37 -10.03 6.16 -1.97
N CYS A 38 -9.39 5.49 -1.00
CA CYS A 38 -10.09 4.78 0.05
C CYS A 38 -10.77 5.81 0.95
N ALA A 39 -12.10 5.85 0.89
CA ALA A 39 -12.91 6.85 1.60
C ALA A 39 -12.56 6.89 3.09
N GLY A 40 -12.26 8.09 3.60
CA GLY A 40 -11.91 8.31 5.01
C GLY A 40 -10.47 7.94 5.39
N TRP A 41 -9.67 7.40 4.47
CA TRP A 41 -8.30 6.97 4.75
C TRP A 41 -7.27 7.87 4.08
N ARG A 42 -6.25 8.26 4.86
CA ARG A 42 -5.02 8.87 4.34
C ARG A 42 -4.10 7.81 3.75
N VAL A 43 -3.09 8.22 2.99
CA VAL A 43 -2.08 7.29 2.44
C VAL A 43 -1.47 6.39 3.53
N ARG A 44 -1.12 6.95 4.69
CA ARG A 44 -0.63 6.17 5.84
C ARG A 44 -1.59 5.08 6.34
N ASP A 45 -2.90 5.33 6.25
CA ASP A 45 -3.93 4.38 6.65
C ASP A 45 -3.98 3.21 5.65
N VAL A 46 -3.88 3.50 4.35
CA VAL A 46 -3.79 2.48 3.29
C VAL A 46 -2.52 1.63 3.44
N VAL A 47 -1.37 2.23 3.78
CA VAL A 47 -0.13 1.48 4.02
C VAL A 47 -0.28 0.55 5.24
N ALA A 48 -0.87 1.04 6.33
CA ALA A 48 -1.17 0.20 7.50
C ALA A 48 -2.10 -0.97 7.15
N HIS A 49 -3.12 -0.74 6.31
CA HIS A 49 -3.98 -1.79 5.80
C HIS A 49 -3.22 -2.80 4.91
N CYS A 50 -2.32 -2.34 4.04
CA CYS A 50 -1.51 -3.24 3.24
C CYS A 50 -0.63 -4.16 4.12
N THR A 51 -0.07 -3.64 5.22
CA THR A 51 0.65 -4.46 6.22
C THR A 51 -0.27 -5.52 6.83
N GLN A 52 -1.52 -5.17 7.17
CA GLN A 52 -2.51 -6.13 7.66
C GLN A 52 -2.80 -7.22 6.61
N SER A 53 -2.93 -6.87 5.34
CA SER A 53 -3.14 -7.80 4.23
C SER A 53 -1.92 -8.70 3.99
N ASN A 54 -0.69 -8.22 4.24
CA ASN A 54 0.53 -9.03 4.16
C ASN A 54 0.56 -10.16 5.18
N VAL A 55 0.15 -9.87 6.41
CA VAL A 55 0.21 -10.82 7.54
C VAL A 55 -1.07 -11.66 7.71
N ALA A 56 -2.01 -11.53 6.77
CA ALA A 56 -3.28 -12.23 6.80
C ALA A 56 -3.08 -13.75 6.66
N THR A 57 -3.76 -14.48 7.53
CA THR A 57 -3.90 -15.93 7.45
C THR A 57 -5.37 -16.28 7.63
N PRO A 58 -5.84 -17.44 7.15
CA PRO A 58 -7.24 -17.83 7.34
C PRO A 58 -7.68 -17.83 8.81
N TRP A 59 -6.81 -18.27 9.72
CA TRP A 59 -7.10 -18.30 11.16
C TRP A 59 -7.15 -16.91 11.78
N ARG A 60 -6.23 -15.99 11.40
CA ARG A 60 -6.24 -14.59 11.87
C ARG A 60 -7.48 -13.88 11.38
N LEU A 61 -7.79 -14.02 10.09
CA LEU A 61 -8.98 -13.44 9.49
C LEU A 61 -10.25 -13.91 10.21
N THR A 62 -10.38 -15.21 10.46
CA THR A 62 -11.54 -15.78 11.17
C THR A 62 -11.66 -15.23 12.60
N ALA A 63 -10.57 -15.23 13.38
CA ALA A 63 -10.59 -14.72 14.76
C ALA A 63 -10.90 -13.22 14.81
N GLU A 64 -10.30 -12.44 13.91
CA GLU A 64 -10.54 -10.99 13.81
C GLU A 64 -11.96 -10.67 13.35
N LEU A 65 -12.54 -11.47 12.44
CA LEU A 65 -13.93 -11.33 12.01
C LEU A 65 -14.89 -11.55 13.18
N ILE A 66 -14.71 -12.60 13.97
CA ILE A 66 -15.53 -12.86 15.17
C ILE A 66 -15.50 -11.66 16.13
N THR A 67 -14.31 -11.14 16.43
CA THR A 67 -14.15 -9.99 17.35
C THR A 67 -14.56 -8.64 16.75
N SER A 68 -14.93 -8.61 15.46
CA SER A 68 -15.43 -7.43 14.74
C SER A 68 -16.93 -7.50 14.44
N GLY A 69 -17.64 -8.51 14.97
CA GLY A 69 -19.06 -8.72 14.64
C GLY A 69 -19.28 -9.09 13.18
N PHE A 70 -18.33 -9.84 12.58
CA PHE A 70 -18.33 -10.25 11.18
C PHE A 70 -18.27 -9.10 10.16
N SER A 71 -17.75 -7.94 10.56
CA SER A 71 -17.59 -6.77 9.69
C SER A 71 -16.12 -6.60 9.25
N LEU A 72 -15.84 -6.84 7.97
CA LEU A 72 -14.53 -6.58 7.38
C LEU A 72 -14.12 -5.11 7.53
N THR A 73 -15.07 -4.18 7.41
CA THR A 73 -14.83 -2.75 7.61
C THR A 73 -14.37 -2.46 9.03
N ALA A 74 -15.06 -2.99 10.05
CA ALA A 74 -14.69 -2.76 11.45
C ALA A 74 -13.33 -3.42 11.78
N ARG A 75 -13.06 -4.60 11.22
CA ARG A 75 -11.75 -5.27 11.32
C ARG A 75 -10.63 -4.42 10.75
N ASN A 76 -10.79 -3.92 9.52
CA ASN A 76 -9.76 -3.14 8.84
C ASN A 76 -9.52 -1.81 9.56
N GLU A 77 -10.60 -1.13 9.96
CA GLU A 77 -10.51 0.12 10.71
C GLU A 77 -9.79 -0.06 12.06
N ARG A 78 -10.00 -1.18 12.77
CA ARG A 78 -9.27 -1.47 14.02
C ARG A 78 -7.76 -1.56 13.79
N TRP A 79 -7.33 -2.24 12.72
CA TRP A 79 -5.91 -2.37 12.38
C TRP A 79 -5.27 -1.04 12.01
N VAL A 80 -5.97 -0.26 11.18
CA VAL A 80 -5.55 1.07 10.75
C VAL A 80 -5.48 2.03 11.94
N ALA A 81 -6.52 2.08 12.77
CA ALA A 81 -6.60 2.96 13.93
C ALA A 81 -5.43 2.76 14.90
N ALA A 82 -4.98 1.51 15.09
CA ALA A 82 -3.84 1.18 15.93
C ALA A 82 -2.50 1.78 15.43
N ARG A 83 -2.35 2.08 14.13
CA ARG A 83 -1.13 2.69 13.55
C ARG A 83 -1.20 4.20 13.36
N ARG A 84 -2.36 4.84 13.56
CA ARG A 84 -2.51 6.29 13.27
C ARG A 84 -1.61 7.21 14.09
N GLN A 85 -1.15 6.74 15.25
CA GLN A 85 -0.24 7.46 16.13
C GLN A 85 1.23 7.07 15.93
N HIS A 86 1.52 6.07 15.09
CA HIS A 86 2.88 5.65 14.81
C HIS A 86 3.53 6.64 13.81
N ASP A 87 4.83 6.85 13.95
CA ASP A 87 5.59 7.60 12.96
C ASP A 87 5.68 6.84 11.62
N ARG A 88 5.99 7.58 10.54
CA ARG A 88 6.10 7.03 9.19
C ARG A 88 7.13 5.90 9.10
N SER A 89 8.28 6.07 9.75
CA SER A 89 9.35 5.07 9.76
C SER A 89 8.92 3.74 10.37
N THR A 90 8.12 3.78 11.43
CA THR A 90 7.59 2.60 12.12
C THR A 90 6.63 1.85 11.21
N VAL A 91 5.67 2.56 10.61
CA VAL A 91 4.70 1.94 9.69
C VAL A 91 5.39 1.36 8.44
N LEU A 92 6.37 2.06 7.88
CA LEU A 92 7.18 1.57 6.75
C LEU A 92 8.02 0.35 7.15
N THR A 93 8.62 0.35 8.33
CA THR A 93 9.40 -0.80 8.83
C THR A 93 8.51 -2.03 9.00
N GLU A 94 7.32 -1.88 9.58
CA GLU A 94 6.33 -2.96 9.69
C GLU A 94 5.92 -3.48 8.30
N TYR A 95 5.68 -2.57 7.35
CA TYR A 95 5.33 -2.95 5.98
C TYR A 95 6.45 -3.77 5.32
N ARG A 96 7.69 -3.27 5.35
CA ARG A 96 8.85 -3.95 4.75
C ARG A 96 9.10 -5.32 5.37
N ALA A 97 9.00 -5.43 6.70
CA ALA A 97 9.16 -6.70 7.41
C ALA A 97 8.12 -7.77 7.04
N THR A 98 7.02 -7.36 6.40
CA THR A 98 5.91 -8.25 6.05
C THR A 98 5.73 -8.42 4.54
N ALA A 99 6.43 -7.67 3.70
CA ALA A 99 6.23 -7.64 2.25
C ALA A 99 6.35 -9.04 1.60
N ASP A 100 7.28 -9.87 2.08
CA ASP A 100 7.52 -11.22 1.55
C ASP A 100 6.64 -12.30 2.23
N GLN A 101 5.83 -11.93 3.23
CA GLN A 101 4.95 -12.88 3.92
C GLN A 101 3.72 -13.18 3.05
N LEU A 102 3.56 -14.43 2.63
CA LEU A 102 2.41 -14.83 1.82
C LEU A 102 1.92 -16.22 2.24
N ALA A 103 1.21 -16.25 3.38
CA ALA A 103 0.67 -17.45 4.01
C ALA A 103 -0.79 -17.73 3.65
N VAL A 104 -1.35 -17.01 2.67
CA VAL A 104 -2.71 -17.23 2.17
C VAL A 104 -2.81 -18.53 1.35
N PRO A 105 -3.97 -19.20 1.32
CA PRO A 105 -4.23 -20.34 0.44
C PRO A 105 -3.92 -20.00 -1.03
N ALA A 106 -3.49 -21.00 -1.81
CA ALA A 106 -3.14 -20.79 -3.23
C ALA A 106 -4.31 -20.18 -4.05
N ALA A 107 -5.55 -20.53 -3.72
CA ALA A 107 -6.75 -19.99 -4.36
C ALA A 107 -6.96 -18.48 -4.12
N GLU A 108 -6.33 -17.91 -3.09
CA GLU A 108 -6.42 -16.48 -2.74
C GLU A 108 -5.25 -15.65 -3.29
N LEU A 109 -4.26 -16.28 -3.93
CA LEU A 109 -3.12 -15.56 -4.53
C LEU A 109 -3.54 -14.49 -5.55
N PRO A 110 -4.54 -14.72 -6.44
CA PRO A 110 -5.01 -13.66 -7.34
C PRO A 110 -5.59 -12.45 -6.57
N TYR A 111 -6.29 -12.69 -5.46
CA TYR A 111 -6.82 -11.62 -4.62
C TYR A 111 -5.71 -10.83 -3.95
N ALA A 112 -4.69 -11.50 -3.40
CA ALA A 112 -3.52 -10.83 -2.83
C ALA A 112 -2.78 -9.96 -3.86
N LEU A 113 -2.75 -10.37 -5.14
CA LEU A 113 -2.19 -9.57 -6.22
C LEU A 113 -3.03 -8.33 -6.52
N VAL A 114 -4.36 -8.49 -6.61
CA VAL A 114 -5.29 -7.37 -6.83
C VAL A 114 -5.18 -6.34 -5.70
N GLU A 115 -5.16 -6.78 -4.44
CA GLU A 115 -5.04 -5.92 -3.26
C GLU A 115 -3.81 -5.02 -3.32
N VAL A 116 -2.62 -5.58 -3.57
CA VAL A 116 -1.39 -4.77 -3.63
C VAL A 116 -1.37 -3.85 -4.84
N VAL A 117 -1.95 -4.25 -5.97
CA VAL A 117 -2.00 -3.41 -7.18
C VAL A 117 -2.96 -2.24 -7.01
N ILE A 118 -4.17 -2.47 -6.51
CA ILE A 118 -5.19 -1.43 -6.32
C ILE A 118 -4.72 -0.43 -5.26
N HIS A 119 -4.28 -0.91 -4.09
CA HIS A 119 -3.81 0.00 -3.04
C HIS A 119 -2.47 0.64 -3.36
N GLY A 120 -1.63 -0.03 -4.14
CA GLY A 120 -0.45 0.59 -4.73
C GLY A 120 -0.79 1.77 -5.63
N TYR A 121 -1.84 1.64 -6.45
CA TYR A 121 -2.35 2.74 -7.26
C TYR A 121 -2.95 3.88 -6.40
N ASP A 122 -3.73 3.55 -5.37
CA ASP A 122 -4.32 4.53 -4.44
C ASP A 122 -3.26 5.40 -3.75
N ILE A 123 -2.09 4.81 -3.47
CA ILE A 123 -0.93 5.48 -2.87
C ILE A 123 -0.14 6.26 -3.93
N ALA A 124 0.17 5.63 -5.08
CA ALA A 124 0.99 6.22 -6.12
C ALA A 124 0.46 7.57 -6.59
N ARG A 125 -0.85 7.70 -6.78
CA ARG A 125 -1.49 8.97 -7.20
C ARG A 125 -1.31 10.15 -6.25
N CYS A 126 -0.93 9.89 -5.00
CA CYS A 126 -0.66 10.92 -4.00
C CYS A 126 0.82 11.30 -3.97
N ALA A 127 1.69 10.52 -4.61
CA ALA A 127 3.12 10.76 -4.69
C ALA A 127 3.43 11.93 -5.65
N PRO A 128 4.44 12.76 -5.36
CA PRO A 128 4.81 13.88 -6.22
C PRO A 128 5.14 13.46 -7.67
N ALA A 129 5.78 12.30 -7.85
CA ALA A 129 6.17 11.78 -9.15
C ALA A 129 4.99 11.34 -10.04
N PHE A 130 3.80 11.12 -9.44
CA PHE A 130 2.59 10.70 -10.14
C PHE A 130 1.54 11.81 -10.16
N ASP A 131 1.82 13.02 -9.69
CA ASP A 131 0.80 14.08 -9.59
C ASP A 131 0.16 14.36 -10.96
N GLN A 132 -1.07 13.88 -11.13
CA GLN A 132 -1.83 14.03 -12.36
C GLN A 132 -2.52 15.40 -12.42
N ASP A 133 -2.50 16.19 -11.34
CA ASP A 133 -3.05 17.54 -11.32
C ASP A 133 -2.20 18.46 -12.21
N PRO A 134 -2.73 18.90 -13.37
CA PRO A 134 -1.98 19.73 -14.30
C PRO A 134 -1.53 21.05 -13.66
N SER A 135 -2.25 21.55 -12.64
CA SER A 135 -1.95 22.80 -11.94
C SER A 135 -0.78 22.72 -10.97
N ARG A 136 -0.35 21.49 -10.60
CA ARG A 136 0.71 21.24 -9.62
C ARG A 136 1.96 20.58 -10.20
N ARG A 137 1.96 20.25 -11.49
CA ARG A 137 3.17 19.86 -12.22
C ARG A 137 4.14 21.03 -12.20
N ARG A 138 5.10 21.01 -11.26
CA ARG A 138 6.28 21.88 -11.34
C ARG A 138 7.01 21.51 -12.63
N ASN A 139 6.99 22.42 -13.61
CA ASN A 139 7.81 22.33 -14.80
C ASN A 139 9.29 22.24 -14.37
N THR A 140 9.87 21.05 -14.39
CA THR A 140 11.30 20.84 -14.15
C THR A 140 12.18 21.27 -15.34
N ALA A 141 11.62 22.04 -16.29
CA ALA A 141 12.27 22.43 -17.53
C ALA A 141 12.75 23.90 -17.58
N GLU A 142 12.54 24.72 -16.54
CA GLU A 142 12.79 26.17 -16.60
C GLU A 142 14.01 26.67 -15.81
N THR A 143 15.04 25.84 -15.62
CA THR A 143 16.33 26.28 -15.02
C THR A 143 17.53 26.10 -15.95
N ALA A 144 17.32 26.04 -17.27
CA ALA A 144 18.41 26.00 -18.25
C ALA A 144 18.18 26.97 -19.41
N ALA A 145 17.87 28.23 -19.10
CA ALA A 145 17.98 29.31 -20.09
C ALA A 145 18.15 30.66 -19.38
N THR A 146 19.40 31.03 -19.08
CA THR A 146 19.77 32.44 -19.01
C THR A 146 20.44 32.81 -20.33
N PRO A 147 20.06 33.93 -20.98
CA PRO A 147 20.65 34.33 -22.25
C PRO A 147 22.03 34.96 -22.03
N GLY A 148 23.01 34.57 -22.85
CA GLY A 148 24.19 35.37 -23.10
C GLY A 148 23.91 36.31 -24.27
N GLY A 149 24.11 37.62 -24.06
CA GLY A 149 23.97 38.67 -25.07
C GLY A 149 23.51 39.99 -24.48
#